data_AF-A0A090QYM8-F1
#
_entry.id   AF-A0A090QYM8-F1
#
_cell.length_a   1.000
_cell.length_b   1.000
_cell.length_c   1.000
_cell.angle_alpha   90.00
_cell.angle_beta   90.00
_cell.angle_gamma   90.00
#
_symmetry.space_group_name_H-M   'P 1'
#
loop_
_entity.id
_entity.type
_entity.pdbx_description
1 polymer ?
#
loop_
_entity_poly.entity_id
_entity_poly.type
_entity_poly.pdbx_seq_one_letter_code
_entity_poly.pdbx_strand_id
1 'polypeptide(L)'
;MGSVQANENIVGVGGVITPDIVGGSPANTAEWGFYTQIVGRNSNRSFCGGSYLGDGYVLTAAHCVDTDLPSQLAVKVGGFRYNGTDGERANVTNIYVHPNFNSRNLANDIAILKLDRVISNDKRVEIAAGGLSQYAVTGDQLSVAGLGRLSEGGSTPSVLMAVDVPLVSDAQCRTAGGSYANVGPVSFCAGCHKAGLILVRETVVAPSS
;
A
#
# COMPACT_ATOMS: atom_id res chain seq x y z
N MET A 1 -18.60 1.39 6.80
CA MET A 1 -17.47 2.33 6.72
C MET A 1 -16.35 1.57 6.04
N GLY A 2 -16.09 1.85 4.77
CA GLY A 2 -15.08 1.15 3.98
C GLY A 2 -13.70 1.75 4.23
N SER A 3 -12.72 0.93 4.58
CA SER A 3 -11.31 1.32 4.52
C SER A 3 -10.84 1.18 3.08
N VAL A 4 -10.15 2.18 2.53
CA VAL A 4 -9.46 2.07 1.23
C VAL A 4 -7.98 2.26 1.52
N GLN A 5 -7.19 1.21 1.30
CA GLN A 5 -5.80 1.19 1.73
C GLN A 5 -4.87 1.21 0.53
N ALA A 6 -4.00 2.21 0.51
CA ALA A 6 -2.96 2.38 -0.50
C ALA A 6 -1.62 1.96 0.10
N ASN A 7 -0.91 1.09 -0.59
CA ASN A 7 0.43 0.65 -0.20
C ASN A 7 1.48 1.18 -1.20
N GLU A 8 1.43 2.48 -1.49
CA GLU A 8 2.37 3.10 -2.42
C GLU A 8 3.60 3.68 -1.71
N ASN A 9 4.77 3.51 -2.35
CA ASN A 9 5.89 4.43 -2.17
C ASN A 9 5.45 5.79 -2.74
N ILE A 10 5.29 6.78 -1.88
CA ILE A 10 4.81 8.12 -2.29
C ILE A 10 5.85 8.76 -3.21
N VAL A 11 5.60 8.77 -4.52
CA VAL A 11 6.44 9.48 -5.50
C VAL A 11 5.80 10.84 -5.80
N GLY A 12 6.25 11.88 -5.12
CA GLY A 12 5.97 13.26 -5.50
C GLY A 12 6.77 13.64 -6.74
N VAL A 13 6.11 14.11 -7.81
CA VAL A 13 6.81 14.71 -8.96
C VAL A 13 6.24 16.10 -9.24
N GLY A 14 7.06 17.11 -8.96
CA GLY A 14 7.06 18.39 -9.68
C GLY A 14 6.03 19.43 -9.26
N GLY A 15 6.37 20.25 -8.26
CA GLY A 15 5.72 21.52 -7.94
C GLY A 15 5.33 21.68 -6.47
N VAL A 16 6.30 21.58 -5.54
CA VAL A 16 6.10 21.72 -4.07
C VAL A 16 4.79 21.11 -3.58
N ILE A 17 4.60 19.84 -3.92
CA ILE A 17 3.62 18.98 -3.25
C ILE A 17 4.47 18.19 -2.27
N THR A 18 4.50 18.60 -1.00
CA THR A 18 5.14 17.78 0.03
C THR A 18 4.36 16.47 0.14
N PRO A 19 4.99 15.30 -0.08
CA PRO A 19 4.38 14.02 0.25
C PRO A 19 4.46 13.88 1.76
N ASP A 20 3.61 14.63 2.45
CA ASP A 20 3.56 14.56 3.88
C ASP A 20 2.54 13.50 4.29
N ILE A 21 2.90 12.72 5.30
CA ILE A 21 1.89 12.28 6.26
C ILE A 21 1.71 13.47 7.24
N VAL A 22 1.20 14.64 6.80
CA VAL A 22 0.93 15.75 7.74
C VAL A 22 -0.23 15.28 8.61
N GLY A 23 0.05 15.03 9.89
CA GLY A 23 -0.98 14.69 10.87
C GLY A 23 -1.23 13.19 11.07
N GLY A 24 -0.40 12.31 10.50
CA GLY A 24 -0.49 10.90 10.85
C GLY A 24 -0.03 10.61 12.27
N SER A 25 -0.59 9.56 12.86
CA SER A 25 -0.27 9.09 14.20
C SER A 25 0.16 7.61 14.15
N PRO A 26 0.81 7.08 15.21
CA PRO A 26 1.09 5.65 15.28
C PRO A 26 -0.18 4.83 15.01
N ALA A 27 -0.09 3.88 14.08
CA ALA A 27 -1.23 3.08 13.66
C ALA A 27 -1.74 2.20 14.81
N ASN A 28 -3.06 2.03 14.90
CA ASN A 28 -3.65 1.05 15.80
C ASN A 28 -3.34 -0.36 15.29
N THR A 29 -2.45 -1.08 15.97
CA THR A 29 -1.99 -2.40 15.55
C THR A 29 -3.10 -3.45 15.52
N ALA A 30 -4.19 -3.26 16.27
CA ALA A 30 -5.35 -4.14 16.23
C ALA A 30 -6.15 -3.99 14.92
N GLU A 31 -6.23 -2.76 14.39
CA GLU A 31 -6.91 -2.47 13.12
C GLU A 31 -6.06 -2.86 11.91
N TRP A 32 -4.73 -2.71 12.02
CA TRP A 32 -3.79 -2.92 10.92
C TRP A 32 -3.11 -4.30 10.94
N GLY A 33 -3.72 -5.30 11.60
CA GLY A 33 -3.14 -6.64 11.73
C GLY A 33 -2.77 -7.32 10.41
N PHE A 34 -3.46 -7.00 9.31
CA PHE A 34 -3.16 -7.51 7.96
C PHE A 34 -1.99 -6.79 7.27
N TYR A 35 -1.52 -5.65 7.81
CA TYR A 35 -0.41 -4.91 7.22
C TYR A 35 0.80 -5.82 7.13
N THR A 36 1.38 -5.89 5.94
CA THR A 36 2.44 -6.81 5.62
C THR A 36 3.65 -6.04 5.14
N GLN A 37 4.81 -6.26 5.77
CA GLN A 37 6.08 -5.75 5.27
C GLN A 37 6.67 -6.73 4.26
N ILE A 38 7.04 -6.26 3.07
CA ILE A 38 7.84 -7.05 2.12
C ILE A 38 9.32 -6.75 2.38
N VAL A 39 10.08 -7.82 2.59
CA VAL A 39 11.47 -7.78 3.02
C VAL A 39 12.32 -8.76 2.21
N GLY A 40 13.63 -8.53 2.17
CA GLY A 40 14.56 -9.51 1.62
C GLY A 40 14.60 -10.80 2.45
N ARG A 41 14.96 -11.92 1.80
CA ARG A 41 14.96 -13.28 2.40
C ARG A 41 15.73 -13.40 3.70
N ASN A 42 16.80 -12.62 3.86
CA ASN A 42 17.66 -12.59 5.04
C ASN A 42 17.74 -11.20 5.68
N SER A 43 16.72 -10.36 5.47
CA SER A 43 16.65 -9.00 5.99
C SER A 43 15.32 -8.76 6.72
N ASN A 44 15.33 -7.84 7.68
CA ASN A 44 14.12 -7.33 8.34
C ASN A 44 13.72 -5.94 7.85
N ARG A 45 14.57 -5.31 7.03
CA ARG A 45 14.32 -4.00 6.46
C ARG A 45 13.28 -4.11 5.35
N SER A 46 12.13 -3.46 5.53
CA SER A 46 11.09 -3.39 4.51
C SER A 46 11.50 -2.45 3.38
N PHE A 47 11.12 -2.82 2.16
CA PHE A 47 11.27 -1.97 0.98
C PHE A 47 9.92 -1.63 0.33
N CYS A 48 8.90 -2.46 0.57
CA CYS A 48 7.50 -2.24 0.23
C CYS A 48 6.60 -2.79 1.36
N GLY A 49 5.31 -2.44 1.33
CA GLY A 49 4.30 -3.11 2.14
C GLY A 49 3.40 -4.01 1.30
N GLY A 50 2.27 -4.40 1.88
CA GLY A 50 1.21 -5.19 1.27
C GLY A 50 0.11 -5.50 2.29
N SER A 51 -0.89 -6.25 1.84
CA SER A 51 -2.06 -6.62 2.64
C SER A 51 -2.25 -8.13 2.65
N TYR A 52 -2.35 -8.72 3.84
CA TYR A 52 -2.61 -10.15 3.99
C TYR A 52 -4.07 -10.48 3.65
N LEU A 53 -4.26 -11.36 2.68
CA LEU A 53 -5.58 -11.79 2.21
C LEU A 53 -6.11 -13.03 2.95
N GLY A 54 -5.28 -13.66 3.77
CA GLY A 54 -5.57 -14.99 4.32
C GLY A 54 -4.96 -16.10 3.47
N ASP A 55 -5.06 -17.34 3.96
CA ASP A 55 -4.66 -18.58 3.26
C ASP A 55 -3.23 -18.59 2.69
N GLY A 56 -2.33 -17.79 3.26
CA GLY A 56 -0.95 -17.67 2.76
C GLY A 56 -0.82 -16.79 1.51
N TYR A 57 -1.72 -15.83 1.30
CA TYR A 57 -1.66 -14.88 0.20
C TYR A 57 -1.52 -13.43 0.66
N VAL A 58 -0.69 -12.66 -0.04
CA VAL A 58 -0.48 -11.23 0.20
C VAL A 58 -0.68 -10.46 -1.09
N LEU A 59 -1.47 -9.40 -1.03
CA LEU A 59 -1.64 -8.41 -2.09
C LEU A 59 -0.55 -7.32 -1.97
N THR A 60 0.02 -6.91 -3.10
CA THR A 60 0.99 -5.82 -3.18
C THR A 60 1.03 -5.21 -4.58
N ALA A 61 1.84 -4.17 -4.78
CA ALA A 61 2.12 -3.59 -6.09
C ALA A 61 3.04 -4.50 -6.92
N ALA A 62 2.86 -4.49 -8.24
CA ALA A 62 3.74 -5.21 -9.15
C ALA A 62 5.14 -4.60 -9.17
N HIS A 63 5.28 -3.28 -9.16
CA HIS A 63 6.58 -2.59 -9.20
C HIS A 63 7.48 -2.92 -8.00
N CYS A 64 6.90 -3.44 -6.91
CA CYS A 64 7.65 -3.88 -5.74
C CYS A 64 8.40 -5.19 -6.00
N VAL A 65 7.92 -6.05 -6.90
CA VAL A 65 8.35 -7.45 -6.98
C VAL A 65 8.53 -7.97 -8.42
N ASP A 66 8.30 -7.14 -9.44
CA ASP A 66 8.29 -7.52 -10.86
C ASP A 66 9.63 -8.08 -11.37
N THR A 67 10.72 -7.68 -10.72
CA THR A 67 12.10 -8.08 -11.05
C THR A 67 12.71 -9.04 -10.04
N ASP A 68 11.98 -9.42 -8.99
CA ASP A 68 12.45 -10.30 -7.92
C ASP A 68 12.14 -11.77 -8.19
N LEU A 69 12.95 -12.65 -7.60
CA LEU A 69 12.70 -14.08 -7.51
C LEU A 69 12.07 -14.41 -6.15
N PRO A 70 11.13 -15.39 -6.05
CA PRO A 70 10.54 -15.80 -4.78
C PRO A 70 11.58 -16.14 -3.70
N SER A 71 12.69 -16.76 -4.09
CA SER A 71 13.77 -17.15 -3.19
C SER A 71 14.46 -15.96 -2.50
N GLN A 72 14.37 -14.76 -3.08
CA GLN A 72 14.94 -13.51 -2.57
C GLN A 72 14.02 -12.80 -1.57
N LEU A 73 12.76 -13.22 -1.45
CA LEU A 73 11.74 -12.50 -0.70
C LEU A 73 11.22 -13.27 0.52
N ALA A 74 10.83 -12.48 1.51
CA ALA A 74 9.99 -12.90 2.61
C ALA A 74 9.01 -11.77 2.94
N VAL A 75 8.02 -12.08 3.75
CA VAL A 75 7.08 -11.10 4.29
C VAL A 75 7.08 -11.14 5.81
N LYS A 76 6.66 -10.05 6.46
CA LYS A 76 6.29 -10.03 7.88
C LYS A 76 4.86 -9.50 8.01
N VAL A 77 3.92 -10.37 8.33
CA VAL A 77 2.49 -10.02 8.50
C VAL A 77 2.23 -9.61 9.95
N GLY A 78 1.51 -8.51 10.15
CA GLY A 78 1.26 -7.97 11.50
C GLY A 78 2.53 -7.45 12.19
N GLY A 79 3.56 -7.12 11.41
CA GLY A 79 4.78 -6.48 11.88
C GLY A 79 4.69 -4.97 11.68
N PHE A 80 4.91 -4.19 12.73
CA PHE A 80 4.71 -2.75 12.77
C PHE A 80 5.99 -1.96 13.00
N ARG A 81 7.13 -2.59 13.31
CA ARG A 81 8.40 -1.88 13.48
C ARG A 81 9.26 -1.98 12.23
N TYR A 82 9.79 -0.85 11.80
CA TYR A 82 10.77 -0.82 10.71
C TYR A 82 12.05 -1.52 11.14
N ASN A 83 12.55 -2.43 10.32
CA ASN A 83 13.70 -3.29 10.64
C ASN A 83 13.54 -4.14 11.92
N GLY A 84 12.31 -4.27 12.44
CA GLY A 84 11.98 -5.10 13.59
C GLY A 84 11.80 -6.58 13.24
N THR A 85 11.80 -7.41 14.29
CA THR A 85 11.53 -8.86 14.23
C THR A 85 10.10 -9.21 14.66
N ASP A 86 9.24 -8.21 14.81
CA ASP A 86 7.83 -8.34 15.13
C ASP A 86 7.00 -8.79 13.91
N GLY A 87 5.82 -9.34 14.21
CA GLY A 87 4.96 -10.00 13.22
C GLY A 87 5.42 -11.42 12.88
N GLU A 88 4.65 -12.08 12.04
CA GLU A 88 4.95 -13.42 11.57
C GLU A 88 5.68 -13.41 10.23
N ARG A 89 6.88 -13.98 10.21
CA ARG A 89 7.74 -14.01 9.01
C ARG A 89 7.50 -15.26 8.16
N ALA A 90 7.13 -15.13 6.89
CA ALA A 90 7.03 -16.26 5.95
C ALA A 90 7.81 -16.02 4.67
N ASN A 91 8.31 -17.10 4.05
CA ASN A 91 9.02 -16.97 2.78
C ASN A 91 8.02 -16.93 1.63
N VAL A 92 8.42 -16.30 0.53
CA VAL A 92 7.62 -16.29 -0.70
C VAL A 92 7.96 -17.53 -1.53
N THR A 93 6.95 -18.25 -1.98
CA THR A 93 7.08 -19.43 -2.87
C THR A 93 6.75 -19.10 -4.32
N ASN A 94 5.81 -18.17 -4.55
CA ASN A 94 5.44 -17.70 -5.88
C ASN A 94 5.12 -16.20 -5.85
N ILE A 95 5.43 -15.55 -6.97
CA ILE A 95 5.06 -14.16 -7.26
C ILE A 95 4.16 -14.21 -8.50
N TYR A 96 2.96 -13.65 -8.40
CA TYR A 96 2.00 -13.55 -9.50
C TYR A 96 1.81 -12.07 -9.85
N VAL A 97 2.63 -11.58 -10.77
CA VAL A 97 2.49 -10.23 -11.33
C VAL A 97 1.34 -10.21 -12.31
N HIS A 98 0.53 -9.14 -12.30
CA HIS A 98 -0.54 -8.98 -13.28
C HIS A 98 0.01 -9.06 -14.71
N PRO A 99 -0.58 -9.86 -15.61
CA PRO A 99 0.00 -10.12 -16.94
C PRO A 99 0.09 -8.87 -17.84
N ASN A 100 -0.76 -7.87 -17.57
CA ASN A 100 -0.74 -6.58 -18.27
C ASN A 100 -0.01 -5.47 -17.50
N PHE A 101 0.78 -5.79 -16.46
CA PHE A 101 1.58 -4.80 -15.76
C PHE A 101 2.56 -4.12 -16.74
N ASN A 102 2.64 -2.79 -16.68
CA ASN A 102 3.56 -2.02 -17.50
C ASN A 102 4.40 -1.10 -16.61
N SER A 103 5.67 -1.47 -16.42
CA SER A 103 6.61 -0.74 -15.57
C SER A 103 6.93 0.69 -16.05
N ARG A 104 6.63 1.04 -17.30
CA ARG A 104 6.87 2.41 -17.81
C ARG A 104 5.84 3.42 -17.34
N ASN A 105 4.59 3.00 -17.15
CA ASN A 105 3.49 3.88 -16.78
C ASN A 105 2.70 3.42 -15.54
N LEU A 106 3.17 2.34 -14.90
CA LEU A 106 2.58 1.70 -13.72
C LEU A 106 1.11 1.36 -13.93
N ALA A 107 0.73 0.95 -15.15
CA ALA A 107 -0.59 0.41 -15.42
C ALA A 107 -0.68 -1.03 -14.91
N ASN A 108 -1.81 -1.38 -14.30
CA ASN A 108 -2.06 -2.69 -13.67
C ASN A 108 -0.97 -3.06 -12.65
N ASP A 109 -0.62 -2.11 -11.79
CA ASP A 109 0.42 -2.24 -10.77
C ASP A 109 -0.05 -3.06 -9.57
N ILE A 110 -0.26 -4.36 -9.81
CA ILE A 110 -0.78 -5.31 -8.84
C ILE A 110 -0.09 -6.67 -8.96
N ALA A 111 0.26 -7.26 -7.82
CA ALA A 111 0.80 -8.59 -7.71
C ALA A 111 0.26 -9.32 -6.47
N ILE A 112 0.24 -10.66 -6.55
CA ILE A 112 -0.06 -11.53 -5.41
C ILE A 112 1.19 -12.35 -5.08
N LEU A 113 1.54 -12.40 -3.79
CA LEU A 113 2.57 -13.27 -3.27
C LEU A 113 1.91 -14.48 -2.60
N LYS A 114 2.42 -15.68 -2.92
CA LYS A 114 2.08 -16.91 -2.19
C LYS A 114 3.18 -17.22 -1.19
N LEU A 115 2.78 -17.51 0.03
CA LEU A 115 3.67 -17.80 1.15
C LEU A 115 3.94 -19.31 1.27
N ASP A 116 5.01 -19.68 1.95
CA ASP A 116 5.36 -21.08 2.24
C ASP A 116 4.46 -21.74 3.28
N ARG A 117 3.66 -20.95 3.99
CA ARG A 117 2.66 -21.40 4.96
C ARG A 117 1.58 -20.35 5.19
N VAL A 118 0.48 -20.80 5.78
CA VAL A 118 -0.54 -19.91 6.34
C VAL A 118 0.00 -19.22 7.59
N ILE A 119 -0.28 -17.93 7.73
CA ILE A 119 0.07 -17.13 8.90
C ILE A 119 -0.97 -17.34 9.99
N SER A 120 -0.55 -17.45 11.26
CA SER A 120 -1.49 -17.69 12.37
C SER A 120 -2.36 -16.47 12.73
N ASN A 121 -1.90 -15.27 12.37
CA ASN A 121 -2.66 -14.03 12.39
C ASN A 121 -3.99 -14.17 11.64
N ASP A 122 -5.09 -13.95 12.36
CA ASP A 122 -6.45 -14.03 11.86
C ASP A 122 -6.91 -12.76 11.14
N LYS A 123 -6.15 -11.66 11.26
CA LYS A 123 -6.45 -10.39 10.61
C LYS A 123 -6.09 -10.45 9.13
N ARG A 124 -7.13 -10.54 8.31
CA ARG A 124 -7.06 -10.51 6.85
C ARG A 124 -8.01 -9.47 6.29
N VAL A 125 -7.76 -9.07 5.04
CA VAL A 125 -8.68 -8.25 4.25
C VAL A 125 -9.17 -9.00 3.04
N GLU A 126 -10.31 -8.57 2.52
CA GLU A 126 -10.89 -9.10 1.30
C GLU A 126 -10.71 -8.11 0.16
N ILE A 127 -10.50 -8.64 -1.04
CA ILE A 127 -10.51 -7.83 -2.26
C ILE A 127 -11.94 -7.35 -2.48
N ALA A 128 -12.12 -6.04 -2.67
CA ALA A 128 -13.42 -5.47 -3.00
C ALA A 128 -14.03 -6.13 -4.24
N ALA A 129 -15.28 -6.57 -4.14
CA ALA A 129 -16.01 -7.20 -5.25
C ALA A 129 -16.41 -6.23 -6.37
N GLY A 130 -16.10 -4.93 -6.24
CA GLY A 130 -16.51 -3.89 -7.17
C GLY A 130 -15.58 -2.69 -7.17
N GLY A 131 -15.91 -1.71 -8.00
CA GLY A 131 -15.12 -0.48 -8.14
C GLY A 131 -15.20 0.42 -6.91
N LEU A 132 -14.24 1.34 -6.79
CA LEU A 132 -14.13 2.30 -5.69
C LEU A 132 -15.45 3.04 -5.38
N SER A 133 -16.22 3.41 -6.40
CA SER A 133 -17.48 4.15 -6.25
C SER A 133 -18.57 3.42 -5.46
N GLN A 134 -18.43 2.10 -5.26
CA GLN A 134 -19.32 1.32 -4.38
C GLN A 134 -18.94 1.41 -2.90
N TYR A 135 -17.70 1.82 -2.60
CA TYR A 135 -17.13 1.82 -1.25
C TYR A 135 -16.82 3.22 -0.71
N ALA A 136 -16.57 4.19 -1.61
CA ALA A 136 -16.26 5.57 -1.26
C ALA A 136 -16.68 6.56 -2.36
N VAL A 137 -17.00 7.78 -1.95
CA VAL A 137 -17.24 8.94 -2.83
C VAL A 137 -16.27 10.08 -2.52
N THR A 138 -16.09 11.01 -3.46
CA THR A 138 -15.20 12.16 -3.27
C THR A 138 -15.53 12.91 -1.97
N GLY A 139 -14.51 13.15 -1.14
CA GLY A 139 -14.63 13.75 0.19
C GLY A 139 -14.64 12.75 1.34
N ASP A 140 -14.96 11.48 1.09
CA ASP A 140 -14.87 10.43 2.12
C ASP A 140 -13.43 10.25 2.60
N GLN A 141 -13.26 10.03 3.90
CA GLN A 141 -11.95 9.78 4.49
C GLN A 141 -11.52 8.33 4.25
N LEU A 142 -10.31 8.18 3.70
CA LEU A 142 -9.65 6.91 3.44
C LEU A 142 -8.43 6.80 4.36
N SER A 143 -8.30 5.67 5.05
CA SER A 143 -7.16 5.43 5.93
C SER A 143 -6.00 4.79 5.19
N VAL A 144 -4.84 5.41 5.28
CA VAL A 144 -3.57 4.93 4.70
C VAL A 144 -2.59 4.66 5.82
N ALA A 145 -1.88 3.53 5.78
CA ALA A 145 -0.80 3.25 6.71
C ALA A 145 0.45 2.76 5.99
N GLY A 146 1.61 3.10 6.56
CA GLY A 146 2.87 2.69 6.00
C GLY A 146 4.07 2.98 6.90
N LEU A 147 5.17 2.32 6.56
CA LEU A 147 6.50 2.59 7.11
C LEU A 147 7.34 3.48 6.17
N GLY A 148 6.69 4.14 5.21
CA GLY A 148 7.33 5.09 4.30
C GLY A 148 7.82 6.35 5.02
N ARG A 149 8.70 7.11 4.36
CA ARG A 149 9.14 8.41 4.91
C ARG A 149 7.93 9.32 5.09
N LEU A 150 7.91 10.08 6.20
CA LEU A 150 6.85 11.04 6.50
C LEU A 150 7.00 12.37 5.75
N SER A 151 8.14 12.54 5.07
CA SER A 151 8.47 13.67 4.20
C SER A 151 9.51 13.26 3.15
N GLU A 152 9.56 13.98 2.03
CA GLU A 152 10.57 13.76 0.99
C GLU A 152 11.99 13.98 1.55
N GLY A 153 12.86 12.97 1.41
CA GLY A 153 14.21 13.00 2.00
C GLY A 153 14.26 12.82 3.53
N GLY A 154 13.11 12.71 4.20
CA GLY A 154 13.00 12.52 5.65
C GLY A 154 13.46 11.15 6.17
N SER A 155 13.47 11.00 7.49
CA SER A 155 13.75 9.72 8.14
C SER A 155 12.57 8.76 8.00
N THR A 156 12.89 7.47 7.90
CA THR A 156 11.90 6.40 8.00
C THR A 156 11.39 6.32 9.44
N PRO A 157 10.06 6.28 9.68
CA PRO A 157 9.53 6.11 11.03
C PRO A 157 9.94 4.75 11.60
N SER A 158 10.11 4.69 12.93
CA SER A 158 10.47 3.44 13.61
C SER A 158 9.29 2.48 13.78
N VAL A 159 8.06 2.99 13.65
CA VAL A 159 6.79 2.27 13.82
C VAL A 159 5.81 2.60 12.69
N LEU A 160 4.80 1.75 12.48
CA LEU A 160 3.75 1.95 11.47
C LEU A 160 2.99 3.23 11.80
N MET A 161 2.87 4.10 10.81
CA MET A 161 2.10 5.33 10.91
C MET A 161 0.84 5.19 10.06
N ALA A 162 -0.26 5.80 10.50
CA ALA A 162 -1.51 5.87 9.76
C ALA A 162 -2.03 7.30 9.69
N VAL A 163 -2.76 7.62 8.63
CA VAL A 163 -3.41 8.90 8.40
C VAL A 163 -4.69 8.71 7.62
N ASP A 164 -5.68 9.56 7.90
CA ASP A 164 -6.90 9.66 7.11
C ASP A 164 -6.75 10.78 6.08
N VAL A 165 -7.05 10.46 4.82
CA VAL A 165 -6.97 11.37 3.69
C VAL A 165 -8.27 11.36 2.89
N PRO A 166 -8.77 12.52 2.42
CA PRO A 166 -10.02 12.55 1.67
C PRO A 166 -9.82 11.96 0.26
N LEU A 167 -10.79 11.19 -0.25
CA LEU A 167 -10.87 10.81 -1.65
C LEU A 167 -11.04 12.06 -2.52
N VAL A 168 -10.21 12.21 -3.55
CA VAL A 168 -10.18 13.33 -4.48
C VAL A 168 -10.71 12.90 -5.84
N SER A 169 -11.46 13.78 -6.51
CA SER A 169 -11.92 13.49 -7.86
C SER A 169 -10.75 13.40 -8.86
N ASP A 170 -10.87 12.57 -9.88
CA ASP A 170 -9.88 12.48 -10.96
C ASP A 170 -9.58 13.85 -11.59
N ALA A 171 -10.62 14.67 -11.79
CA ALA A 171 -10.47 16.00 -12.39
C ALA A 171 -9.56 16.89 -11.54
N GLN A 172 -9.77 16.93 -10.22
CA GLN A 172 -8.89 17.64 -9.31
C GLN A 172 -7.49 17.02 -9.29
N CYS A 173 -7.38 15.70 -9.29
CA CYS A 173 -6.08 15.04 -9.26
C CYS A 173 -5.23 15.36 -10.50
N ARG A 174 -5.83 15.39 -11.69
CA ARG A 174 -5.13 15.77 -12.92
C ARG A 174 -4.56 17.19 -12.88
N THR A 175 -5.14 18.09 -12.08
CA THR A 175 -4.61 19.46 -11.92
C THR A 175 -3.23 19.50 -11.26
N ALA A 176 -2.85 18.46 -10.52
CA ALA A 176 -1.51 18.34 -9.92
C ALA A 176 -0.40 18.02 -10.94
N GLY A 177 -0.76 17.63 -12.18
CA GLY A 177 0.20 17.36 -13.25
C GLY A 177 1.09 16.13 -13.00
N GLY A 178 2.18 16.01 -13.76
CA GLY A 178 3.14 14.90 -13.61
C GLY A 178 2.49 13.51 -13.68
N SER A 179 2.78 12.66 -12.70
CA SER A 179 2.23 11.29 -12.59
C SER A 179 0.71 11.25 -12.41
N TYR A 180 0.09 12.35 -11.99
CA TYR A 180 -1.35 12.47 -11.77
C TYR A 180 -2.13 12.89 -13.02
N ALA A 181 -1.44 13.41 -14.04
CA ALA A 181 -2.06 13.90 -15.27
C ALA A 181 -2.88 12.83 -16.02
N ASN A 182 -2.51 11.56 -15.84
CA ASN A 182 -3.13 10.40 -16.50
C ASN A 182 -3.90 9.50 -15.52
N VAL A 183 -4.36 10.01 -14.38
CA VAL A 183 -5.26 9.23 -13.50
C VAL A 183 -6.53 8.83 -14.29
N GLY A 184 -6.92 7.57 -14.14
CA GLY A 184 -7.94 6.94 -14.99
C GLY A 184 -8.53 5.68 -14.33
N PRO A 185 -9.13 4.76 -15.09
CA PRO A 185 -10.02 3.72 -14.54
C PRO A 185 -9.36 2.70 -13.60
N VAL A 186 -8.02 2.68 -13.54
CA VAL A 186 -7.23 1.74 -12.72
C VAL A 186 -6.46 2.45 -11.60
N SER A 187 -6.79 3.71 -11.30
CA SER A 187 -6.20 4.47 -10.21
C SER A 187 -7.15 5.56 -9.69
N PHE A 188 -6.94 5.98 -8.45
CA PHE A 188 -7.65 7.10 -7.85
C PHE A 188 -6.69 7.91 -6.98
N CYS A 189 -7.12 9.08 -6.52
CA CYS A 189 -6.26 9.94 -5.70
C CYS A 189 -6.90 10.23 -4.37
N ALA A 190 -6.12 10.24 -3.31
CA ALA A 190 -6.55 10.65 -1.98
C ALA A 190 -5.57 11.65 -1.38
N GLY A 191 -6.02 12.61 -0.57
CA GLY A 191 -5.17 13.62 0.04
C GLY A 191 -5.62 15.04 -0.24
N CYS A 192 -4.83 16.02 0.18
CA CYS A 192 -5.14 17.43 -0.07
C CYS A 192 -3.92 18.18 -0.56
N HIS A 193 -4.14 19.24 -1.36
CA HIS A 193 -3.08 20.06 -1.95
C HIS A 193 -2.04 20.60 -0.95
N LYS A 194 -2.37 20.69 0.35
CA LYS A 194 -1.45 21.17 1.40
C LYS A 194 -0.64 20.08 2.10
N ALA A 195 -1.08 18.83 2.05
CA ALA A 195 -0.43 17.68 2.71
C ALA A 195 0.10 16.64 1.72
N GLY A 196 -0.15 16.82 0.42
CA GLY A 196 0.21 15.86 -0.62
C GLY A 196 -1.01 15.13 -1.18
N LEU A 197 -0.90 14.75 -2.45
CA LEU A 197 -1.79 13.76 -3.06
C LEU A 197 -1.09 12.40 -3.01
N ILE A 198 -1.87 11.37 -2.73
CA ILE A 198 -1.50 9.97 -2.80
C ILE A 198 -2.24 9.43 -4.03
N LEU A 199 -1.47 9.01 -5.02
CA LEU A 199 -2.02 8.19 -6.09
C LEU A 199 -2.19 6.78 -5.52
N VAL A 200 -3.29 6.13 -5.86
CA VAL A 200 -3.55 4.75 -5.46
C VAL A 200 -3.89 3.98 -6.72
N ARG A 201 -2.99 3.09 -7.12
CA ARG A 201 -3.07 2.21 -8.30
C ARG A 201 -3.44 0.78 -7.92
N GLU A 202 -3.60 0.52 -6.62
CA GLU A 202 -3.97 -0.77 -6.06
C GLU A 202 -5.48 -0.92 -5.82
N THR A 203 -5.90 -2.16 -5.55
CA THR A 203 -7.29 -2.54 -5.35
C THR A 203 -7.78 -2.20 -3.95
N VAL A 204 -9.02 -1.71 -3.85
CA VAL A 204 -9.71 -1.48 -2.58
C VAL A 204 -9.79 -2.79 -1.80
N VAL A 205 -9.35 -2.77 -0.54
CA VAL A 205 -9.49 -3.90 0.38
C VAL A 205 -10.51 -3.57 1.45
N ALA A 206 -11.55 -4.41 1.58
CA ALA A 206 -12.58 -4.25 2.60
C ALA A 206 -12.17 -5.03 3.87
N PRO A 207 -12.55 -4.57 5.07
CA PRO A 207 -12.41 -5.37 6.28
C PRO A 207 -13.15 -6.70 6.08
N SER A 208 -12.52 -7.81 6.48
CA SER A 208 -13.22 -9.10 6.53
C SER A 208 -14.35 -9.02 7.57
N SER A 209 -15.53 -9.56 7.23
CA SER A 209 -16.74 -9.57 8.08
C SER A 209 -16.58 -10.42 9.33
#